data_AF-D7VRC6-F1
#
_entry.id   AF-D7VRC6-F1
#
_cell.length_a   1.000
_cell.length_b   1.000
_cell.length_c   1.000
_cell.angle_alpha   90.00
_cell.angle_beta   90.00
_cell.angle_gamma   90.00
#
_symmetry.space_group_name_H-M   'P 1'
#
loop_
_entity.id
_entity.type
_entity.pdbx_description
1 polymer ?
#
loop_
_entity_poly.entity_id
_entity_poly.type
_entity_poly.pdbx_seq_one_letter_code
_entity_poly.pdbx_strand_id
1 'polypeptide(L)'
;MIHIQIAVLTVLVSYTMLNEAKIITSTKVLSRLYKPVRAGLIFSFLVLLIFLGKKGMIALSPEYIWVSAVLIFLAIGYLMLKLSDILHVAGVIQRTVICILSILVLLPTVWSPAISGAILIILLSFYVNYKTGLIAGVIAFIYFISQYYYDLNFTLLTKSILLISLGILFLALYLFTRKSLTKHEKV
;
A
#
# COMPACT_ATOMS: atom_id res chain seq x y z
N MET A 1 8.96 -13.20 15.70
CA MET A 1 9.35 -13.89 14.45
C MET A 1 8.58 -13.37 13.22
N ILE A 2 7.24 -13.23 13.28
CA ILE A 2 6.41 -12.77 12.15
C ILE A 2 6.78 -11.36 11.64
N HIS A 3 7.06 -10.40 12.53
CA HIS A 3 7.46 -9.05 12.11
C HIS A 3 8.75 -9.04 11.27
N ILE A 4 9.71 -9.94 11.58
CA ILE A 4 10.95 -10.11 10.81
C ILE A 4 10.63 -10.71 9.43
N GLN A 5 9.74 -11.70 9.37
CA GLN A 5 9.32 -12.30 8.09
C GLN A 5 8.62 -11.28 7.19
N ILE A 6 7.77 -10.41 7.77
CA ILE A 6 7.15 -9.29 7.06
C ILE A 6 8.21 -8.33 6.55
N ALA A 7 9.16 -7.93 7.40
CA ALA A 7 10.26 -7.05 7.00
C ALA A 7 11.04 -7.60 5.80
N VAL A 8 11.44 -8.87 5.87
CA VAL A 8 12.17 -9.55 4.81
C VAL A 8 11.34 -9.63 3.52
N LEU A 9 10.06 -10.01 3.61
CA LEU A 9 9.18 -10.08 2.43
C LEU A 9 8.89 -8.71 1.83
N THR A 10 8.72 -7.66 2.65
CA THR A 10 8.56 -6.28 2.15
C THR A 10 9.79 -5.86 1.34
N VAL A 11 11.00 -6.09 1.87
CA VAL A 11 12.24 -5.76 1.15
C VAL A 11 12.36 -6.59 -0.14
N LEU A 12 12.10 -7.89 -0.09
CA LEU A 12 12.19 -8.77 -1.26
C LEU A 12 11.19 -8.40 -2.35
N VAL A 13 9.91 -8.18 -2.00
CA VAL A 13 8.86 -7.80 -2.95
C VAL A 13 9.19 -6.44 -3.59
N SER A 14 9.54 -5.44 -2.77
CA SER A 14 9.93 -4.12 -3.28
C SER A 14 11.16 -4.20 -4.19
N TYR A 15 12.22 -4.90 -3.76
CA TYR A 15 13.45 -5.01 -4.54
C TYR A 15 13.24 -5.71 -5.89
N THR A 16 12.50 -6.82 -5.89
CA THR A 16 12.27 -7.62 -7.11
C THR A 16 11.44 -6.86 -8.14
N MET A 17 10.41 -6.12 -7.70
CA MET A 17 9.56 -5.34 -8.60
C MET A 17 10.26 -4.05 -9.07
N LEU A 18 10.98 -3.35 -8.19
CA LEU A 18 11.70 -2.12 -8.57
C LEU A 18 12.82 -2.38 -9.58
N ASN A 19 13.49 -3.54 -9.49
CA ASN A 19 14.60 -3.91 -10.36
C ASN A 19 14.20 -4.85 -11.51
N GLU A 20 12.90 -4.92 -11.86
CA GLU A 20 12.37 -5.80 -12.91
C GLU A 20 13.23 -5.80 -14.18
N ALA A 21 13.53 -4.62 -14.74
CA ALA A 21 14.30 -4.49 -15.98
C ALA A 21 15.71 -5.09 -15.87
N LYS A 22 16.38 -4.93 -14.72
CA LYS A 22 17.72 -5.46 -14.46
C LYS A 22 17.70 -6.99 -14.30
N ILE A 23 16.67 -7.52 -13.64
CA ILE A 23 16.51 -8.95 -13.40
C ILE A 23 16.22 -9.68 -14.72
N ILE A 24 15.36 -9.11 -15.57
CA ILE A 24 15.00 -9.72 -16.85
C ILE A 24 16.16 -9.72 -17.84
N THR A 25 17.01 -8.68 -17.84
CA THR A 25 18.14 -8.55 -18.78
C THR A 25 19.40 -9.27 -18.33
N SER A 26 19.53 -9.66 -17.06
CA SER A 26 20.77 -10.25 -16.53
C SER A 26 21.07 -11.64 -17.08
N THR A 27 20.14 -12.60 -16.98
CA THR A 27 20.35 -13.96 -17.52
C THR A 27 19.04 -14.60 -17.99
N LYS A 28 19.15 -15.57 -18.92
CA LYS A 28 18.00 -16.30 -19.47
C LYS A 28 17.21 -17.08 -18.41
N VAL A 29 17.91 -17.59 -17.38
CA VAL A 29 17.29 -18.29 -16.24
C VAL A 29 16.49 -17.32 -15.38
N LEU A 30 17.08 -16.18 -15.02
CA LEU A 30 16.44 -15.18 -14.16
C LEU A 30 15.23 -14.53 -14.83
N SER A 31 15.29 -14.32 -16.15
CA SER A 31 14.16 -13.87 -16.97
C SER A 31 12.96 -14.83 -16.91
N ARG A 32 13.22 -16.15 -17.01
CA ARG A 32 12.16 -17.17 -16.90
C ARG A 32 11.58 -17.26 -15.49
N LEU A 33 12.44 -17.19 -14.47
CA LEU A 33 12.06 -17.37 -13.08
C LEU A 33 11.37 -16.12 -12.48
N TYR A 34 11.57 -14.95 -13.08
CA TYR A 34 11.00 -13.70 -12.57
C TYR A 34 9.47 -13.73 -12.42
N LYS A 35 8.74 -14.20 -13.43
CA LYS A 35 7.26 -14.26 -13.39
C LYS A 35 6.74 -15.11 -12.21
N PRO A 36 7.15 -16.38 -12.04
CA PRO A 36 6.69 -17.19 -10.90
C PRO A 36 7.20 -16.66 -9.56
N VAL A 37 8.43 -16.13 -9.48
CA VAL A 37 8.97 -15.55 -8.23
C VAL A 37 8.17 -14.33 -7.81
N ARG A 38 7.87 -13.40 -8.73
CA ARG A 38 7.05 -12.22 -8.43
C ARG A 38 5.67 -12.61 -7.90
N ALA A 39 5.00 -13.55 -8.56
CA ALA A 39 3.67 -14.00 -8.12
C ALA A 39 3.72 -14.68 -6.75
N GLY A 40 4.69 -15.57 -6.54
CA GLY A 40 4.89 -16.27 -5.26
C GLY A 40 5.23 -15.32 -4.11
N LEU A 41 6.05 -14.30 -4.35
CA LEU A 41 6.39 -13.28 -3.35
C LEU A 41 5.17 -12.42 -2.97
N ILE A 42 4.39 -11.96 -3.96
CA ILE A 42 3.15 -11.21 -3.69
C ILE A 42 2.17 -12.06 -2.89
N PHE A 43 1.96 -13.32 -3.29
CA PHE A 43 1.05 -14.22 -2.60
C PHE A 43 1.51 -14.51 -1.15
N SER A 44 2.80 -14.81 -0.97
CA SER A 44 3.37 -15.06 0.36
C SER A 44 3.26 -13.84 1.27
N PHE A 45 3.50 -12.63 0.73
CA PHE A 45 3.33 -11.39 1.45
C PHE A 45 1.87 -11.16 1.84
N LEU A 46 0.91 -11.36 0.93
CA LEU A 46 -0.52 -11.25 1.22
C LEU A 46 -1.00 -12.20 2.32
N VAL A 47 -0.60 -13.47 2.24
CA VAL A 47 -0.93 -14.48 3.26
C VAL A 47 -0.41 -14.05 4.63
N LEU A 48 0.83 -13.55 4.69
CA LEU A 48 1.41 -13.09 5.94
C LEU A 48 0.71 -11.84 6.51
N LEU A 49 0.24 -10.93 5.64
CA LEU A 49 -0.58 -9.78 6.05
C LEU A 49 -1.95 -10.21 6.59
N ILE A 50 -2.56 -11.28 6.06
CA ILE A 50 -3.81 -11.84 6.61
C ILE A 50 -3.60 -12.35 8.04
N PHE A 51 -2.49 -13.08 8.27
CA PHE A 51 -2.14 -13.54 9.61
C PHE A 51 -1.87 -12.39 10.59
N LEU A 52 -1.29 -11.28 10.11
CA LEU A 52 -1.08 -10.09 10.93
C LEU A 52 -2.40 -9.35 11.21
N GLY A 53 -3.30 -9.27 10.22
CA GLY A 53 -4.54 -8.54 10.33
C GLY A 53 -5.55 -9.19 11.28
N LYS A 54 -5.60 -10.53 11.37
CA LYS A 54 -6.63 -11.24 12.14
C LYS A 54 -6.27 -11.43 13.59
N LYS A 55 -6.86 -10.58 14.45
CA LYS A 55 -6.80 -10.73 15.91
C LYS A 55 -7.22 -12.15 16.33
N GLY A 56 -6.34 -12.83 17.06
CA GLY A 56 -6.60 -14.16 17.64
C GLY A 56 -6.23 -15.38 16.78
N MET A 57 -5.80 -15.23 15.52
CA MET A 57 -5.24 -16.38 14.76
C MET A 57 -3.84 -16.77 15.24
N ILE A 58 -3.09 -15.80 15.77
CA ILE A 58 -1.76 -15.99 16.34
C ILE A 58 -1.72 -15.15 17.62
N ALA A 59 -1.19 -15.71 18.70
CA ALA A 59 -0.94 -14.97 19.95
C ALA A 59 0.20 -13.96 19.73
N LEU A 60 -0.10 -12.86 19.03
CA LEU A 60 0.81 -11.75 18.83
C LEU A 60 0.60 -10.74 19.94
N SER A 61 1.68 -10.40 20.63
CA SER A 61 1.75 -9.25 21.53
C SER A 61 1.43 -7.97 20.73
N PRO A 62 0.36 -7.23 21.07
CA PRO A 62 -0.06 -6.03 20.34
C PRO A 62 1.02 -4.92 20.27
N GLU A 63 1.97 -4.96 21.21
CA GLU A 63 3.00 -3.94 21.43
C GLU A 63 3.98 -3.73 20.26
N TYR A 64 4.12 -4.69 19.34
CA TYR A 64 5.12 -4.63 18.25
C TYR A 64 4.53 -4.49 16.84
N ILE A 65 3.21 -4.36 16.71
CA ILE A 65 2.52 -4.27 15.41
C ILE A 65 2.99 -3.05 14.60
N TRP A 66 3.24 -1.93 15.28
CA TRP A 66 3.70 -0.68 14.67
C TRP A 66 5.04 -0.81 13.94
N VAL A 67 5.92 -1.72 14.37
CA VAL A 67 7.24 -1.95 13.75
C VAL A 67 7.10 -2.37 12.28
N SER A 68 6.14 -3.25 12.00
CA SER A 68 5.84 -3.68 10.63
C SER A 68 5.25 -2.54 9.79
N ALA A 69 4.43 -1.66 10.37
CA ALA A 69 3.90 -0.50 9.66
C ALA A 69 5.00 0.49 9.26
N VAL A 70 5.92 0.82 10.18
CA VAL A 70 7.02 1.76 9.90
C VAL A 70 7.86 1.28 8.71
N LEU A 71 8.19 0.00 8.65
CA LEU A 71 8.98 -0.55 7.55
C LEU A 71 8.23 -0.48 6.20
N ILE A 72 6.94 -0.80 6.19
CA ILE A 72 6.10 -0.67 4.99
C ILE A 72 5.98 0.81 4.57
N PHE A 73 5.89 1.75 5.51
CA PHE A 73 5.83 3.17 5.20
C PHE A 73 7.12 3.66 4.55
N LEU A 74 8.28 3.21 5.03
CA LEU A 74 9.57 3.52 4.41
C LEU A 74 9.62 2.99 2.96
N ALA A 75 9.13 1.76 2.73
CA ALA A 75 9.05 1.18 1.39
C ALA A 75 8.12 1.98 0.46
N ILE A 76 6.95 2.41 0.95
CA ILE A 76 6.02 3.24 0.18
C ILE A 76 6.63 4.63 -0.10
N GLY A 77 7.27 5.25 0.89
CA GLY A 77 7.94 6.54 0.72
C GLY A 77 9.03 6.49 -0.34
N TYR A 78 9.87 5.44 -0.31
CA TYR A 78 10.87 5.20 -1.36
C TYR A 78 10.23 5.01 -2.73
N LEU A 79 9.15 4.22 -2.82
CA LEU A 79 8.44 4.01 -4.08
C LEU A 79 7.81 5.29 -4.64
N MET A 80 7.29 6.17 -3.78
CA MET A 80 6.74 7.47 -4.17
C MET A 80 7.81 8.39 -4.76
N LEU A 81 9.03 8.36 -4.21
CA LEU A 81 10.16 9.08 -4.80
C LEU A 81 10.46 8.57 -6.21
N LYS A 82 10.46 7.25 -6.44
CA LYS A 82 10.66 6.65 -7.77
C LYS A 82 9.53 6.96 -8.74
N LEU A 83 8.28 6.91 -8.29
CA LEU A 83 7.12 7.26 -9.12
C LEU A 83 7.13 8.73 -9.52
N SER A 84 7.57 9.63 -8.64
CA SER A 84 7.69 11.06 -8.96
C SER A 84 8.68 11.33 -10.09
N ASP A 85 9.79 10.57 -10.15
CA ASP A 85 10.76 10.66 -11.24
C ASP A 85 10.15 10.18 -12.57
N ILE A 86 9.37 9.09 -12.56
CA ILE A 86 8.70 8.57 -13.76
C ILE A 86 7.60 9.52 -14.25
N LEU A 87 6.87 10.14 -13.32
CA LEU A 87 5.80 11.08 -13.64
C LEU A 87 6.31 12.49 -13.99
N HIS A 88 7.63 12.68 -14.11
CA HIS A 88 8.26 13.94 -14.49
C HIS A 88 7.82 15.14 -13.63
N VAL A 89 7.69 14.95 -12.31
CA VAL A 89 7.34 16.02 -11.38
C VAL A 89 8.54 16.96 -11.24
N ALA A 90 8.49 18.12 -11.90
CA ALA A 90 9.64 19.02 -12.06
C ALA A 90 10.08 19.74 -10.78
N GLY A 91 9.20 19.96 -9.81
CA GLY A 91 9.51 20.72 -8.59
C GLY A 91 9.99 19.85 -7.42
N VAL A 92 11.16 20.18 -6.85
CA VAL A 92 11.66 19.56 -5.59
C VAL A 92 10.65 19.75 -4.45
N ILE A 93 10.02 20.94 -4.38
CA ILE A 93 8.96 21.24 -3.42
C ILE A 93 7.76 20.31 -3.63
N GLN A 94 7.30 20.15 -4.89
CA GLN A 94 6.16 19.29 -5.22
C GLN A 94 6.42 17.82 -4.87
N ARG A 95 7.62 17.31 -5.19
CA ARG A 95 8.04 15.94 -4.83
C ARG A 95 8.05 15.74 -3.30
N THR A 96 8.53 16.74 -2.57
CA THR A 96 8.56 16.71 -1.10
C THR A 96 7.16 16.74 -0.52
N VAL A 97 6.27 17.58 -1.06
CA VAL A 97 4.86 17.67 -0.66
C VAL A 97 4.14 16.34 -0.93
N ILE A 98 4.33 15.70 -2.09
CA ILE A 98 3.74 14.40 -2.41
C ILE A 98 4.20 13.33 -1.41
N CYS A 99 5.50 13.29 -1.09
CA CYS A 99 6.05 12.36 -0.12
C CYS A 99 5.46 12.57 1.29
N ILE A 100 5.44 13.83 1.76
CA ILE A 100 4.87 14.20 3.06
C ILE A 100 3.38 13.83 3.12
N LEU A 101 2.60 14.17 2.10
CA LEU A 101 1.18 13.85 2.02
C LEU A 101 0.94 12.33 2.02
N SER A 102 1.77 11.57 1.30
CA SER A 102 1.65 10.11 1.26
C SER A 102 1.89 9.49 2.63
N ILE A 103 2.93 9.93 3.36
CA ILE A 103 3.21 9.46 4.71
C ILE A 103 2.09 9.89 5.67
N LEU A 104 1.62 11.14 5.56
CA LEU A 104 0.53 11.68 6.38
C LEU A 104 -0.76 10.86 6.22
N VAL A 105 -1.10 10.46 4.99
CA VAL A 105 -2.26 9.60 4.70
C VAL A 105 -2.09 8.19 5.28
N LEU A 106 -0.85 7.70 5.40
CA LEU A 106 -0.56 6.39 5.97
C LEU A 106 -0.56 6.37 7.50
N LEU A 107 -0.27 7.49 8.19
CA LEU A 107 -0.25 7.58 9.66
C LEU A 107 -1.45 6.93 10.38
N PRO A 108 -2.72 7.15 9.99
CA PRO A 108 -3.85 6.49 10.66
C PRO A 108 -3.82 4.95 10.56
N THR A 109 -3.01 4.38 9.66
CA THR A 109 -2.86 2.94 9.45
C THR A 109 -1.70 2.31 10.25
N VAL A 110 -1.03 3.04 11.15
CA VAL A 110 0.06 2.48 12.00
C VAL A 110 -0.38 1.24 12.77
N TRP A 111 -1.63 1.22 13.23
CA TRP A 111 -2.21 0.10 13.98
C TRP A 111 -2.76 -1.03 13.11
N SER A 112 -2.72 -0.87 11.78
CA SER A 112 -3.15 -1.87 10.82
C SER A 112 -2.17 -1.96 9.64
N PRO A 113 -0.99 -2.58 9.85
CA PRO A 113 0.04 -2.70 8.81
C PRO A 113 -0.41 -3.53 7.60
N ALA A 114 -1.48 -4.31 7.73
CA ALA A 114 -2.09 -5.04 6.61
C ALA A 114 -2.67 -4.09 5.54
N ILE A 115 -3.30 -2.98 5.96
CA ILE A 115 -3.85 -1.98 5.03
C ILE A 115 -2.71 -1.32 4.25
N SER A 116 -1.66 -0.87 4.93
CA SER A 116 -0.49 -0.26 4.27
C SER A 116 0.26 -1.26 3.40
N GLY A 117 0.34 -2.53 3.81
CA GLY A 117 0.92 -3.60 3.00
C GLY A 117 0.17 -3.84 1.70
N ALA A 118 -1.17 -3.79 1.71
CA ALA A 118 -1.95 -3.88 0.48
C ALA A 118 -1.76 -2.66 -0.44
N ILE A 119 -1.68 -1.45 0.12
CA ILE A 119 -1.35 -0.22 -0.63
C ILE A 119 0.01 -0.38 -1.32
N LEU A 120 1.03 -0.90 -0.62
CA LEU A 120 2.35 -1.15 -1.20
C LEU A 120 2.27 -2.08 -2.43
N ILE A 121 1.49 -3.16 -2.36
CA ILE A 121 1.30 -4.08 -3.50
C ILE A 121 0.64 -3.37 -4.67
N ILE A 122 -0.40 -2.57 -4.42
CA ILE A 122 -1.09 -1.80 -5.47
C ILE A 122 -0.10 -0.88 -6.17
N LEU A 123 0.67 -0.10 -5.40
CA LEU A 123 1.63 0.86 -5.95
C LEU A 123 2.77 0.18 -6.71
N LEU A 124 3.33 -0.92 -6.18
CA LEU A 124 4.37 -1.68 -6.87
C LEU A 124 3.84 -2.30 -8.16
N SER A 125 2.63 -2.86 -8.12
CA SER A 125 1.98 -3.45 -9.30
C SER A 125 1.66 -2.40 -10.35
N PHE A 126 1.28 -1.19 -9.94
CA PHE A 126 1.15 -0.05 -10.84
C PHE A 126 2.50 0.33 -11.47
N TYR A 127 3.56 0.46 -10.67
CA TYR A 127 4.90 0.81 -11.14
C TYR A 127 5.43 -0.15 -12.23
N VAL A 128 5.25 -1.47 -12.05
CA VAL A 128 5.69 -2.50 -13.03
C VAL A 128 4.61 -2.89 -14.06
N ASN A 129 3.45 -2.23 -14.07
CA ASN A 129 2.31 -2.58 -14.93
C ASN A 129 1.82 -4.05 -14.81
N TYR A 130 1.87 -4.63 -13.60
CA TYR A 130 1.41 -6.01 -13.34
C TYR A 130 -0.06 -6.05 -12.92
N LYS A 131 -0.96 -6.22 -13.90
CA LYS A 131 -2.43 -6.19 -13.70
C LYS A 131 -2.95 -7.19 -12.66
N THR A 132 -2.45 -8.42 -12.66
CA THR A 132 -2.92 -9.45 -11.71
C THR A 132 -2.58 -9.08 -10.27
N GLY A 133 -1.36 -8.58 -10.02
CA GLY A 133 -0.96 -8.10 -8.69
C GLY A 133 -1.74 -6.86 -8.27
N LEU A 134 -2.06 -5.98 -9.21
CA LEU A 134 -2.92 -4.82 -8.95
C LEU A 134 -4.31 -5.25 -8.46
N ILE A 135 -4.97 -6.17 -9.17
CA ILE A 135 -6.29 -6.69 -8.80
C ILE A 135 -6.22 -7.39 -7.43
N ALA A 136 -5.23 -8.25 -7.21
CA ALA A 136 -5.03 -8.91 -5.92
C ALA A 136 -4.80 -7.92 -4.77
N GLY A 137 -4.00 -6.87 -5.01
CA GLY A 137 -3.77 -5.79 -4.06
C GLY A 137 -5.05 -5.02 -3.71
N VAL A 138 -5.89 -4.70 -4.70
CA VAL A 138 -7.18 -4.03 -4.48
C VAL A 138 -8.14 -4.91 -3.69
N ILE A 139 -8.25 -6.19 -4.02
CA ILE A 139 -9.08 -7.15 -3.27
C ILE A 139 -8.60 -7.24 -1.81
N ALA A 140 -7.28 -7.37 -1.61
CA ALA A 140 -6.68 -7.42 -0.29
C ALA A 140 -6.92 -6.12 0.50
N PHE A 141 -6.82 -4.96 -0.15
CA PHE A 141 -7.09 -3.66 0.47
C PHE A 141 -8.53 -3.55 0.97
N ILE A 142 -9.51 -3.92 0.14
CA ILE A 142 -10.93 -3.95 0.53
C ILE A 142 -11.14 -4.91 1.71
N TYR A 143 -10.53 -6.09 1.65
CA TYR A 143 -10.61 -7.08 2.73
C TYR A 143 -10.03 -6.55 4.04
N PHE A 144 -8.82 -5.99 4.04
CA PHE A 144 -8.17 -5.49 5.26
C PHE A 144 -8.85 -4.25 5.85
N ILE A 145 -9.42 -3.37 5.02
CA ILE A 145 -10.26 -2.27 5.52
C ILE A 145 -11.51 -2.82 6.18
N SER A 146 -12.19 -3.76 5.52
CA SER A 146 -13.40 -4.38 6.07
C SER A 146 -13.11 -5.06 7.40
N GLN A 147 -12.02 -5.83 7.45
CA GLN A 147 -11.58 -6.50 8.66
C GLN A 147 -11.22 -5.51 9.78
N TYR A 148 -10.44 -4.46 9.47
CA TYR A 148 -10.10 -3.42 10.43
C TYR A 148 -11.35 -2.75 11.02
N TYR A 149 -12.37 -2.50 10.18
CA TYR A 149 -13.65 -1.95 10.61
C TYR A 149 -14.38 -2.87 11.62
N TYR A 150 -14.34 -4.19 11.42
CA TYR A 150 -14.93 -5.14 12.36
C TYR A 150 -14.11 -5.29 13.65
N ASP A 151 -12.78 -5.27 13.54
CA ASP A 151 -11.84 -5.42 14.67
C ASP A 151 -11.78 -4.20 15.60
N LEU A 152 -12.35 -3.06 15.20
CA LEU A 152 -12.55 -1.91 16.07
C LEU A 152 -13.62 -2.23 17.11
N ASN A 153 -13.25 -2.16 18.39
CA ASN A 153 -14.15 -2.30 19.54
C ASN A 153 -15.00 -1.04 19.78
N PHE A 154 -15.51 -0.44 18.70
CA PHE A 154 -16.44 0.68 18.78
C PHE A 154 -17.88 0.20 18.75
N THR A 155 -18.78 0.98 19.35
CA THR A 155 -20.22 0.74 19.21
C THR A 155 -20.64 0.81 17.75
N LEU A 156 -21.69 0.07 17.37
CA LEU A 156 -22.26 0.10 16.02
C LEU A 156 -22.60 1.53 15.57
N LEU A 157 -23.04 2.38 16.51
CA LEU A 157 -23.35 3.79 16.28
C LEU A 157 -22.11 4.58 15.84
N THR A 158 -21.02 4.49 16.60
CA THR A 158 -19.76 5.18 16.29
C THR A 158 -19.20 4.76 14.94
N LYS A 159 -19.29 3.46 14.61
CA LYS A 159 -18.85 2.92 13.31
C LYS A 159 -19.65 3.51 12.14
N SER A 160 -20.97 3.66 12.29
CA SER A 160 -21.83 4.27 11.27
C SER A 160 -21.52 5.76 11.07
N ILE A 161 -21.35 6.53 12.15
CA ILE A 161 -20.99 7.96 12.10
C ILE A 161 -19.64 8.16 11.37
N LEU A 162 -18.65 7.31 11.64
CA LEU A 162 -17.36 7.32 10.96
C LEU A 162 -17.50 7.10 9.44
N LEU A 163 -18.27 6.09 9.02
CA LEU A 163 -18.51 5.79 7.60
C LEU A 163 -19.21 6.94 6.89
N ILE A 164 -20.26 7.50 7.50
CA ILE A 164 -20.97 8.66 6.96
C ILE A 164 -20.02 9.85 6.81
N SER A 165 -19.20 10.13 7.83
CA SER A 165 -18.24 11.24 7.82
C SER A 165 -17.18 11.07 6.72
N LEU A 166 -16.66 9.86 6.55
CA LEU A 166 -15.69 9.56 5.49
C LEU A 166 -16.32 9.65 4.10
N GLY A 167 -17.57 9.23 3.94
CA GLY A 167 -18.34 9.39 2.71
C GLY A 167 -18.54 10.87 2.34
N ILE A 168 -18.90 11.70 3.32
CA ILE A 168 -19.01 13.16 3.12
C ILE A 168 -17.65 13.77 2.73
N LEU A 169 -16.56 13.35 3.39
CA LEU A 169 -15.21 13.80 3.06
C LEU A 169 -14.82 13.45 1.62
N PHE A 170 -15.07 12.22 1.18
CA PHE A 170 -14.80 11.82 -0.20
C PHE A 170 -15.65 12.59 -1.22
N LEU A 171 -16.92 12.86 -0.91
CA LEU A 171 -17.78 13.68 -1.75
C LEU A 171 -17.25 15.12 -1.84
N ALA A 172 -16.81 15.69 -0.72
CA ALA A 172 -16.22 17.03 -0.67
C ALA A 172 -14.92 17.09 -1.49
N LEU A 173 -14.03 16.10 -1.34
CA LEU A 173 -12.80 15.98 -2.13
C LEU A 173 -13.09 15.79 -3.62
N TYR A 174 -14.10 14.99 -3.98
CA TYR A 174 -14.54 14.83 -5.36
C TYR A 174 -15.01 16.15 -5.96
N LEU A 175 -15.89 16.88 -5.25
CA LEU A 175 -16.38 18.19 -5.70
C LEU A 175 -15.24 19.22 -5.79
N PHE A 176 -14.32 19.22 -4.83
CA PHE A 176 -13.14 20.09 -4.83
C PHE A 176 -12.23 19.80 -6.03
N THR A 177 -11.92 18.52 -6.27
CA THR A 177 -11.08 18.09 -7.40
C THR A 177 -11.74 18.42 -8.73
N ARG A 178 -13.05 18.17 -8.86
CA ARG A 178 -13.83 18.55 -10.04
C ARG A 178 -13.80 20.06 -10.28
N LYS A 179 -13.96 20.88 -9.23
CA LYS A 179 -13.90 22.34 -9.32
C LYS A 179 -12.50 22.86 -9.68
N SER A 180 -11.45 22.13 -9.32
CA SER A 180 -10.08 22.44 -9.71
C SER A 180 -9.79 22.08 -11.18
N LEU A 181 -10.37 20.98 -11.69
CA LEU A 181 -10.27 20.56 -13.09
C LEU A 181 -10.99 21.53 -14.04
N THR A 182 -12.21 21.98 -13.70
CA THR A 182 -12.99 22.89 -14.56
C THR A 182 -12.42 24.31 -14.64
N LYS A 183 -11.50 24.72 -13.76
CA LYS A 183 -10.76 25.98 -13.88
C LYS A 183 -9.65 25.94 -14.94
N HIS A 184 -9.26 24.76 -15.40
CA HIS A 184 -8.19 24.58 -16.40
C HIS A 184 -8.73 24.15 -17.77
N GLU A 185 -10.05 24.01 -17.88
CA GLU A 185 -10.75 23.87 -19.15
C GLU A 185 -11.13 25.28 -19.64
N LYS A 186 -10.23 25.90 -20.41
CA LYS A 186 -10.60 27.07 -21.22
C LYS A 186 -11.44 26.55 -22.38
N VAL A 187 -12.71 26.94 -22.40
CA VAL A 187 -13.54 26.95 -23.62
C VAL A 187 -12.99 28.00 -24.58
#